data_AF-A0A1F9NUW9-F1
#
_entry.id   AF-A0A1F9NUW9-F1
#
_cell.length_a   1.000
_cell.length_b   1.000
_cell.length_c   1.000
_cell.angle_alpha   90.00
_cell.angle_beta   90.00
_cell.angle_gamma   90.00
#
_symmetry.space_group_name_H-M   'P 1'
#
loop_
_entity.id
_entity.type
_entity.pdbx_description
1 polymer ?
#
loop_
_entity_poly.entity_id
_entity_poly.type
_entity_poly.pdbx_seq_one_letter_code
_entity_poly.pdbx_strand_id
1 'polypeptide(L)'
;MDMDGFDVYPISHNGRVYNIITSMDLTFREVRGLIDALGAQGAFAAGTDAYEPRDLFTCAVEGFVFEVDAQGFDVVVYRREVG
;
A
#
# COMPACT_ATOMS: atom_id res chain seq x y z
N MET A 1 -6.74 -9.82 -13.64
CA MET A 1 -6.59 -10.36 -12.27
C MET A 1 -7.95 -10.19 -11.63
N ASP A 2 -8.64 -11.28 -11.35
CA ASP A 2 -9.89 -11.23 -10.60
C ASP A 2 -9.56 -10.67 -9.21
N MET A 3 -10.22 -9.57 -8.83
CA MET A 3 -10.11 -8.98 -7.48
C MET A 3 -10.91 -9.79 -6.44
N ASP A 4 -11.39 -10.98 -6.84
CA ASP A 4 -12.10 -11.90 -5.96
C ASP A 4 -11.16 -12.35 -4.83
N GLY A 5 -11.36 -11.74 -3.66
CA GLY A 5 -10.60 -12.01 -2.44
C GLY A 5 -9.86 -10.82 -1.85
N PHE A 6 -9.84 -9.65 -2.51
CA PHE A 6 -9.30 -8.43 -1.92
C PHE A 6 -10.39 -7.68 -1.18
N ASP A 7 -10.16 -7.42 0.11
CA ASP A 7 -11.02 -6.58 0.93
C ASP A 7 -10.40 -5.20 1.07
N VAL A 8 -11.25 -4.21 1.35
CA VAL A 8 -10.85 -2.81 1.56
C VAL A 8 -10.90 -2.47 3.05
N TYR A 9 -9.76 -2.07 3.59
CA TYR A 9 -9.57 -1.72 4.99
C TYR A 9 -9.16 -0.25 5.12
N PRO A 10 -10.10 0.67 5.40
CA PRO A 10 -9.77 2.08 5.60
C PRO A 10 -8.97 2.29 6.89
N ILE A 11 -7.92 3.11 6.82
CA ILE A 11 -7.10 3.48 7.97
C ILE A 11 -6.76 4.97 7.95
N SER A 12 -6.86 5.61 9.12
CA SER A 12 -6.39 6.98 9.32
C SER A 12 -4.92 6.97 9.76
N HIS A 13 -4.05 7.67 9.03
CA HIS A 13 -2.64 7.83 9.35
C HIS A 13 -2.13 9.20 8.90
N ASN A 14 -1.31 9.87 9.72
CA ASN A 14 -0.73 11.20 9.44
C ASN A 14 -1.71 12.26 8.86
N GLY A 15 -2.96 12.26 9.37
CA GLY A 15 -4.00 13.23 8.97
C GLY A 15 -4.67 12.95 7.63
N ARG A 16 -4.44 11.77 7.03
CA ARG A 16 -5.09 11.31 5.79
C ARG A 16 -5.74 9.95 6.00
N VAL A 17 -6.71 9.62 5.15
CA VAL A 17 -7.34 8.30 5.13
C VAL A 17 -6.80 7.55 3.93
N TYR A 18 -6.35 6.33 4.17
CA TYR A 18 -5.84 5.40 3.17
C TYR A 18 -6.76 4.19 3.10
N ASN A 19 -6.97 3.64 1.92
CA ASN A 19 -7.67 2.38 1.74
C ASN A 19 -6.64 1.29 1.46
N ILE A 20 -6.48 0.35 2.40
CA ILE A 20 -5.61 -0.80 2.18
C ILE A 20 -6.43 -1.90 1.52
N ILE A 21 -6.04 -2.28 0.32
CA ILE A 21 -6.73 -3.26 -0.52
C ILE A 21 -5.88 -4.52 -0.54
N THR A 22 -6.31 -5.57 0.16
CA THR A 22 -5.50 -6.78 0.35
C THR A 22 -6.37 -7.99 0.65
N SER A 23 -5.91 -9.18 0.26
CA SER A 23 -6.45 -10.48 0.69
C SER A 23 -5.70 -11.08 1.88
N MET A 24 -4.63 -10.41 2.34
CA MET A 24 -3.74 -10.88 3.39
C MET A 24 -4.09 -10.25 4.75
N ASP A 25 -3.94 -11.03 5.81
CA ASP A 25 -4.01 -10.55 7.20
C ASP A 25 -2.76 -9.76 7.56
N LEU A 26 -2.79 -8.45 7.28
CA LEU A 26 -1.71 -7.54 7.65
C LEU A 26 -1.89 -7.02 9.08
N THR A 27 -0.79 -6.96 9.81
CA THR A 27 -0.77 -6.32 11.13
C THR A 27 -0.82 -4.80 10.98
N PHE A 28 -1.28 -4.13 12.04
CA PHE A 28 -1.35 -2.68 12.08
C PHE A 28 0.01 -1.98 11.92
N ARG A 29 1.10 -2.63 12.38
CA ARG A 29 2.47 -2.13 12.20
C ARG A 29 2.92 -2.21 10.76
N GLU A 30 2.64 -3.32 10.10
CA GLU A 30 2.94 -3.50 8.66
C GLU A 30 2.18 -2.47 7.83
N VAL A 31 0.89 -2.26 8.08
CA VAL A 31 0.09 -1.25 7.37
C VAL A 31 0.67 0.15 7.54
N ARG A 32 0.98 0.58 8.77
CA ARG A 32 1.56 1.91 8.99
C ARG A 32 2.94 2.06 8.37
N GLY A 33 3.80 1.06 8.55
CA GLY A 33 5.13 1.06 7.96
C GLY A 33 5.09 1.08 6.43
N LEU A 34 4.11 0.42 5.80
CA LEU A 34 3.88 0.50 4.36
C LEU A 34 3.51 1.91 3.92
N ILE A 35 2.56 2.55 4.61
CA ILE A 35 2.17 3.93 4.30
C ILE A 35 3.36 4.88 4.48
N ASP A 36 4.14 4.73 5.55
CA ASP A 36 5.32 5.56 5.78
C ASP A 36 6.40 5.33 4.70
N ALA A 37 6.66 4.08 4.32
CA ALA A 37 7.63 3.73 3.28
C ALA A 37 7.20 4.25 1.89
N LEU A 38 5.92 4.15 1.54
CA LEU A 38 5.36 4.71 0.32
C LEU A 38 5.41 6.24 0.31
N GLY A 39 5.11 6.87 1.45
CA GLY A 39 5.23 8.31 1.61
C GLY A 39 6.66 8.79 1.41
N ALA A 40 7.65 8.07 1.95
CA ALA A 40 9.07 8.37 1.77
C ALA A 40 9.54 8.23 0.32
N GLN A 41 8.91 7.33 -0.45
CA GLN A 41 9.15 7.15 -1.89
C GLN A 41 8.39 8.15 -2.76
N GLY A 42 7.56 9.01 -2.17
CA GLY A 42 6.79 10.02 -2.91
C GLY A 42 5.53 9.47 -3.58
N ALA A 43 5.09 8.26 -3.25
CA ALA A 43 3.94 7.59 -3.88
C ALA A 43 2.61 8.38 -3.77
N PHE A 44 2.52 9.31 -2.81
CA PHE A 44 1.33 10.12 -2.53
C PHE A 44 1.46 11.60 -2.94
N ALA A 45 2.43 11.94 -3.80
CA ALA A 45 2.65 13.30 -4.25
C ALA A 45 1.49 13.80 -5.14
N ALA A 46 1.08 15.06 -4.97
CA ALA A 46 0.00 15.65 -5.76
C ALA A 46 0.42 15.75 -7.24
N GLY A 47 -0.37 15.14 -8.13
CA GLY A 47 -0.10 15.11 -9.56
C GLY A 47 0.30 13.74 -10.11
N THR A 48 0.42 12.71 -9.27
CA THR A 48 0.35 11.32 -9.74
C THR A 48 -1.07 11.09 -10.25
N ASP A 49 -1.23 11.18 -11.56
CA ASP A 49 -2.53 10.96 -12.19
C ASP A 49 -2.96 9.54 -11.85
N ALA A 50 -4.21 9.35 -11.41
CA ALA A 50 -4.75 8.02 -11.10
C ALA A 50 -4.76 7.09 -12.33
N TYR A 51 -4.36 7.59 -13.50
CA TYR A 51 -4.27 6.90 -14.78
C TYR A 51 -2.83 6.71 -15.29
N GLU A 52 -1.81 7.20 -14.57
CA GLU A 52 -0.42 6.86 -14.88
C GLU A 52 -0.17 5.37 -14.61
N PRO A 53 0.76 4.71 -15.34
CA PRO A 53 1.04 3.29 -15.16
C PRO A 53 1.36 2.99 -13.69
N ARG A 54 0.64 2.01 -13.13
CA ARG A 54 0.76 1.51 -11.76
C ARG A 54 2.22 1.42 -11.33
N ASP A 55 2.65 2.34 -10.47
CA ASP A 55 3.96 2.25 -9.87
C ASP A 55 3.93 1.10 -8.85
N LEU A 56 4.56 0.00 -9.24
CA LEU A 56 4.81 -1.13 -8.36
C LEU A 56 6.00 -0.77 -7.46
N PHE A 57 5.72 -0.55 -6.18
CA PHE A 57 6.71 -0.28 -5.15
C PHE A 57 7.11 -1.56 -4.44
N THR A 58 8.40 -1.64 -4.08
CA THR A 58 8.91 -2.64 -3.16
C THR A 58 9.22 -1.97 -1.82
N CYS A 59 8.59 -2.44 -0.75
CA CYS A 59 8.74 -1.86 0.59
C CYS A 59 9.23 -2.91 1.59
N ALA A 60 10.33 -2.63 2.30
CA ALA A 60 10.79 -3.45 3.41
C ALA A 60 10.24 -2.89 4.74
N VAL A 61 9.39 -3.64 5.42
CA VAL A 61 8.67 -3.22 6.64
C VAL A 61 8.56 -4.39 7.61
N GLU A 62 8.91 -4.18 8.89
CA GLU A 62 8.80 -5.18 9.97
C GLU A 62 9.42 -6.57 9.62
N GLY A 63 10.49 -6.60 8.80
CA GLY A 63 11.16 -7.84 8.38
C GLY A 63 10.50 -8.57 7.20
N PHE A 64 9.51 -7.94 6.55
CA PHE A 64 8.89 -8.44 5.33
C PHE A 64 9.19 -7.52 4.15
N VAL A 65 9.24 -8.10 2.96
CA VAL A 65 9.27 -7.37 1.70
C VAL A 65 7.88 -7.46 1.06
N PHE A 66 7.33 -6.30 0.75
CA PHE A 66 6.03 -6.15 0.14
C PHE A 66 6.13 -5.66 -1.28
N GLU A 67 5.27 -6.20 -2.14
CA GLU A 67 4.99 -5.67 -3.47
C GLU A 67 3.63 -4.98 -3.42
N VAL A 68 3.64 -3.66 -3.63
CA VAL A 68 2.46 -2.81 -3.46
C VAL A 68 2.30 -1.85 -4.63
N ASP A 69 1.08 -1.44 -4.87
CA ASP A 69 0.71 -0.41 -5.85
C ASP A 69 -0.09 0.68 -5.13
N ALA A 70 0.19 1.94 -5.46
CA ALA A 70 -0.44 3.08 -4.83
C ALA A 70 -1.12 3.95 -5.89
N GLN A 71 -2.45 4.06 -5.80
CA GLN A 71 -3.26 4.90 -6.68
C GLN A 71 -3.96 5.97 -5.83
N GLY A 72 -3.38 7.16 -5.78
CA GLY A 72 -3.82 8.20 -4.85
C GLY A 72 -3.61 7.76 -3.40
N PHE A 73 -4.69 7.51 -2.66
CA PHE A 73 -4.63 6.99 -1.28
C PHE A 73 -5.08 5.54 -1.14
N ASP A 74 -5.34 4.88 -2.27
CA ASP A 74 -5.62 3.45 -2.32
C ASP A 74 -4.28 2.71 -2.45
N VAL A 75 -4.03 1.77 -1.53
CA VAL A 75 -2.79 0.98 -1.48
C VAL A 75 -3.17 -0.49 -1.66
N VAL A 76 -2.83 -1.06 -2.81
CA VAL A 76 -3.04 -2.47 -3.11
C VAL A 76 -1.81 -3.26 -2.71
N VAL A 77 -1.98 -4.31 -1.92
CA VAL A 77 -0.87 -5.18 -1.48
C VAL A 77 -0.97 -6.52 -2.21
N TYR A 78 -0.05 -6.78 -3.14
CA TYR A 78 -0.08 -8.00 -3.96
C TYR A 78 0.68 -9.15 -3.30
N ARG A 79 1.77 -8.84 -2.59
CA ARG A 79 2.66 -9.85 -2.02
C ARG A 79 3.26 -9.39 -0.70
N ARG A 80 3.52 -10.36 0.17
CA ARG A 80 4.28 -10.25 1.40
C ARG A 80 5.17 -11.48 1.55
N GLU A 81 6.48 -11.27 1.56
CA GLU A 81 7.47 -12.34 1.72
C GLU A 81 8.41 -12.00 2.89
N VAL A 82 9.00 -13.04 3.49
CA VAL A 82 10.03 -12.84 4.52
C VAL A 82 11.25 -12.23 3.86
N GLY A 83 11.73 -11.10 4.41
CA GLY A 83 12.88 -10.34 3.90
C GLY A 83 14.24 -10.84 4.39
#